data_AF-A0A9E4ZE75-F1
#
_entry.id   AF-A0A9E4ZE75-F1
#
_cell.length_a   1.000
_cell.length_b   1.000
_cell.length_c   1.000
_cell.angle_alpha   90.00
_cell.angle_beta   90.00
_cell.angle_gamma   90.00
#
_symmetry.space_group_name_H-M   'P 1'
#
loop_
_entity.id
_entity.type
_entity.pdbx_description
1 polymer ?
#
loop_
_entity_poly.entity_id
_entity_poly.type
_entity_poly.pdbx_seq_one_letter_code
_entity_poly.pdbx_strand_id
1 'polypeptide(L)' 'MNELTGQSTDFLHLWACDFIRERKDTLEYLSKFGSPVDRALVNAVFELANDEGVLSK' A
#
# COMPACT_ATOMS: atom_id res chain seq x y z
N MET A 1 -13.46 -24.94 -2.45
CA MET A 1 -12.50 -24.38 -1.46
C MET A 1 -11.78 -23.22 -2.14
N ASN A 2 -11.70 -22.08 -1.45
CA ASN A 2 -11.48 -20.73 -1.96
C ASN A 2 -10.26 -20.54 -2.89
N GLU A 3 -10.51 -20.24 -4.16
CA GLU A 3 -9.54 -19.65 -5.12
C GLU A 3 -9.55 -18.10 -5.05
N LEU A 4 -9.62 -17.54 -3.84
CA LEU A 4 -9.80 -16.09 -3.63
C LEU A 4 -8.51 -15.31 -3.37
N THR A 5 -7.34 -15.98 -3.31
CA THR A 5 -6.14 -15.38 -2.70
C THR A 5 -5.16 -14.71 -3.67
N GLY A 6 -5.24 -14.94 -4.98
CA GLY A 6 -4.33 -14.32 -5.96
C GLY A 6 -4.83 -12.97 -6.50
N GLN A 7 -6.10 -12.90 -6.91
CA GLN A 7 -6.68 -11.67 -7.50
C GLN A 7 -6.87 -10.53 -6.49
N SER A 8 -7.13 -10.85 -5.22
CA SER A 8 -7.39 -9.83 -4.19
C SER A 8 -6.13 -9.07 -3.79
N THR A 9 -4.98 -9.75 -3.79
CA THR A 9 -3.67 -9.15 -3.49
C THR A 9 -3.18 -8.30 -4.65
N ASP A 10 -3.40 -8.74 -5.89
CA ASP A 10 -3.09 -7.94 -7.09
C ASP A 10 -3.89 -6.63 -7.13
N PHE A 11 -5.18 -6.70 -6.78
CA PHE A 11 -6.04 -5.51 -6.72
C PHE A 11 -5.57 -4.50 -5.67
N LEU A 12 -5.21 -4.96 -4.48
CA LEU A 12 -4.73 -4.09 -3.40
C LEU A 12 -3.37 -3.47 -3.71
N HIS A 13 -2.46 -4.24 -4.33
CA HIS A 13 -1.17 -3.75 -4.78
C HIS A 13 -1.32 -2.64 -5.83
N LEU A 14 -2.16 -2.86 -6.86
CA LEU A 14 -2.43 -1.86 -7.90
C LEU A 14 -3.08 -0.60 -7.31
N TRP A 15 -4.07 -0.77 -6.43
CA TRP A 15 -4.69 0.36 -5.73
C TRP A 15 -3.67 1.15 -4.90
N ALA A 16 -2.79 0.47 -4.16
CA ALA A 16 -1.77 1.13 -3.34
C ALA A 16 -0.78 1.92 -4.21
N CYS A 17 -0.34 1.34 -5.34
CA CYS A 17 0.51 2.03 -6.32
C CYS A 17 -0.16 3.30 -6.87
N ASP A 18 -1.42 3.20 -7.30
CA ASP A 18 -2.17 4.35 -7.82
C ASP A 18 -2.41 5.42 -6.75
N PHE A 19 -2.77 5.00 -5.54
CA PHE A 19 -2.99 5.90 -4.41
C PHE A 19 -1.71 6.67 -4.06
N ILE A 20 -0.55 6.01 -4.00
CA ILE A 20 0.73 6.67 -3.74
C ILE A 20 1.04 7.69 -4.84
N ARG A 21 0.81 7.33 -6.10
CA ARG A 21 1.06 8.21 -7.25
C ARG A 21 0.18 9.46 -7.20
N GLU A 22 -1.11 9.31 -6.91
CA GLU A 22 -2.07 10.42 -6.86
C GLU A 22 -1.91 11.31 -5.61
N ARG A 23 -1.42 10.75 -4.50
CA ARG A 23 -1.37 11.41 -3.19
C ARG A 23 0.03 11.68 -2.68
N LYS A 24 1.04 11.67 -3.56
CA LYS A 24 2.47 11.78 -3.22
C LYS A 24 2.77 12.90 -2.21
N ASP A 25 2.33 14.13 -2.48
CA ASP A 25 2.64 15.28 -1.62
C ASP A 25 1.97 15.17 -0.24
N THR A 26 0.76 14.60 -0.19
CA THR A 26 0.05 14.34 1.07
C THR A 26 0.77 13.28 1.90
N LEU A 27 1.20 12.18 1.27
CA LEU A 27 1.96 11.13 1.94
C LEU A 27 3.31 11.65 2.45
N GLU A 28 3.99 12.48 1.66
CA GLU A 28 5.24 13.12 2.09
C GLU A 28 5.00 14.03 3.31
N TYR A 29 3.95 14.86 3.29
CA TYR A 29 3.59 15.69 4.44
C TYR A 29 3.29 14.84 5.68
N LEU A 30 2.44 13.82 5.56
CA LEU A 30 2.06 12.94 6.67
C LEU A 30 3.26 12.15 7.22
N SER A 31 4.20 11.75 6.37
CA SER A 31 5.42 11.06 6.82
C SER A 31 6.29 11.95 7.73
N LYS A 32 6.32 13.27 7.48
CA LYS A 32 7.14 14.23 8.22
C LYS A 32 6.42 14.81 9.44
N PHE A 33 5.16 15.17 9.27
CA PHE A 33 4.40 15.97 10.24
C PHE A 33 3.17 15.26 10.81
N GLY A 34 2.78 14.12 10.22
CA GLY A 34 1.63 13.35 10.68
C GLY A 34 1.84 12.76 12.08
N SER A 35 0.71 12.45 12.72
CA SER A 35 0.66 11.75 13.99
C SER A 35 1.23 10.32 13.85
N PRO A 36 1.49 9.61 14.95
CA PRO A 36 1.93 8.21 14.87
C PRO A 36 1.00 7.32 14.05
N VAL A 37 -0.32 7.56 14.09
CA VAL A 37 -1.31 6.80 13.32
C VAL A 37 -1.19 7.10 11.82
N ASP A 38 -1.00 8.36 11.45
CA ASP A 38 -0.82 8.75 10.04
C ASP A 38 0.42 8.08 9.45
N ARG A 39 1.53 8.05 10.20
CA ARG A 39 2.77 7.40 9.76
C ARG A 39 2.59 5.88 9.62
N ALA A 40 1.86 5.26 10.54
CA ALA A 40 1.55 3.83 10.45
C ALA A 40 0.71 3.52 9.21
N LEU A 41 -0.27 4.36 8.89
CA LEU A 41 -1.09 4.21 7.67
C LEU A 41 -0.23 4.38 6.41
N VAL A 42 0.62 5.42 6.36
CA VAL A 42 1.53 5.65 5.24
C VAL A 42 2.41 4.42 5.02
N ASN A 43 3.03 3.89 6.09
CA ASN A 43 3.87 2.70 6.00
C ASN A 43 3.10 1.48 5.47
N ALA A 44 1.90 1.22 5.99
CA ALA A 44 1.07 0.09 5.53
C ALA A 44 0.73 0.19 4.03
N VAL A 45 0.44 1.40 3.53
CA VAL A 45 0.19 1.63 2.11
C VAL A 45 1.45 1.37 1.27
N PHE A 46 2.62 1.80 1.72
CA PHE A 46 3.88 1.51 1.05
C PHE A 46 4.26 0.02 1.12
N GLU A 47 3.96 -0.68 2.20
CA GLU A 47 4.16 -2.12 2.31
C GLU A 47 3.28 -2.87 1.30
N LEU A 48 1.99 -2.52 1.20
CA LEU A 48 1.08 -3.10 0.19
C LEU A 48 1.55 -2.84 -1.25
N ALA A 49 2.11 -1.66 -1.51
CA ALA A 49 2.67 -1.33 -2.82
C ALA A 49 4.01 -2.02 -3.11
N ASN A 50 4.74 -2.45 -2.08
CA ASN A 50 6.03 -3.14 -2.21
C ASN A 50 5.94 -4.66 -1.96
N ASP A 51 4.74 -5.19 -1.79
CA ASP A 51 4.55 -6.61 -1.51
C ASP A 51 4.88 -7.46 -2.75
N GLU A 52 6.16 -7.80 -2.91
CA GLU A 52 6.66 -8.76 -3.91
C GLU A 52 6.21 -10.21 -3.60
N GLY A 53 5.51 -10.44 -2.48
CA GLY A 53 5.04 -11.74 -2.01
C GLY A 53 3.99 -12.44 -2.90
N VAL A 54 3.49 -11.78 -3.94
CA VAL A 54 2.51 -12.35 -4.90
C VAL A 54 3.17 -13.04 -6.10
N LEU A 55 4.46 -12.80 -6.37
CA LEU A 55 5.19 -13.38 -7.52
C LEU A 55 6.29 -14.39 -7.17
N SER A 56 6.41 -14.79 -5.90
CA SER A 56 7.35 -15.85 -5.48
C SER A 56 6.66 -16.92 -4.63
N LYS A 57 5.85 -17.77 -5.28
CA LYS A 57 5.68 -19.19 -4.95
C LYS A 57 4.98 -19.97 -6.05
#